data_AF-A0A9R1BH77-F1
#
_entry.id   AF-A0A9R1BH77-F1
#
_cell.length_a   1.000
_cell.length_b   1.000
_cell.length_c   1.000
_cell.angle_alpha   90.00
_cell.angle_beta   90.00
_cell.angle_gamma   90.00
#
_symmetry.space_group_name_H-M   'P 1'
#
loop_
_entity.id
_entity.type
_entity.pdbx_description
1 polymer ?
#
loop_
_entity_poly.entity_id
_entity_poly.type
_entity_poly.pdbx_seq_one_letter_code
_entity_poly.pdbx_strand_id
1 'polypeptide(L)'
;MPGCLAGLATPPPAALHLLLRGRSRMAFSAAAPSRAFQLRLNPLTGDSEWLVVDEEGEEGAAPPQTQRQLLAATSYLDMLNDAARNRAYRCAIDAAVSDPSARVLDIGAGTGLLSMMSARALGAVGGEGRGSVSVCESYLPMGKLTRKVLRANRMENKVKLFHKRSDELEVGVELDSPADVLVSEILDSELLGEGLIPTLQQAHDSLLVKNPKTVPYRATTYGQLVESPFLWKMHDLHSNEANAADGVWLTPDGMENIVSVKLQQHAMQCDPLEDEIRLLSEPFKVFEFDFSERPESQRENKITIKTTGDGCVHAIISCGCFS
;
A
#
# COMPACT_ATOMS: atom_id res chain seq x y z
N MET A 1 24.75 77.96 25.57
CA MET A 1 23.57 77.53 26.34
C MET A 1 23.66 76.02 26.53
N PRO A 2 23.59 75.49 27.76
CA PRO A 2 24.37 74.32 28.18
C PRO A 2 23.52 73.11 28.62
N GLY A 3 24.22 71.99 28.91
CA GLY A 3 23.77 70.89 29.79
C GLY A 3 23.94 69.50 29.14
N CYS A 4 25.05 68.76 29.31
CA CYS A 4 25.49 67.98 30.50
C CYS A 4 24.40 67.02 31.04
N LEU A 5 24.64 65.80 31.55
CA LEU A 5 25.71 64.79 31.61
C LEU A 5 25.07 63.64 32.43
N ALA A 6 25.41 62.39 32.10
CA ALA A 6 25.48 61.16 32.91
C ALA A 6 24.78 61.05 34.30
N GLY A 7 24.15 59.90 34.53
CA GLY A 7 23.85 59.38 35.87
C GLY A 7 23.37 57.91 35.84
N LEU A 8 24.28 56.99 36.15
CA LEU A 8 24.03 55.57 36.45
C LEU A 8 23.58 55.43 37.92
N ALA A 9 22.56 54.62 38.21
CA ALA A 9 22.43 53.92 39.50
C ALA A 9 21.47 52.72 39.43
N THR A 10 21.92 51.64 40.04
CA THR A 10 21.45 50.24 40.14
C THR A 10 20.18 50.00 40.98
N PRO A 11 19.51 48.83 40.85
CA PRO A 11 18.78 48.20 41.98
C PRO A 11 19.32 46.79 42.32
N PRO A 12 19.31 46.40 43.61
CA PRO A 12 18.45 45.28 44.06
C PRO A 12 17.93 45.49 45.52
N PRO A 13 17.22 44.55 46.22
CA PRO A 13 16.67 43.23 45.85
C PRO A 13 15.15 43.02 46.15
N ALA A 14 14.68 41.81 45.80
CA ALA A 14 13.39 41.13 45.97
C ALA A 14 12.65 41.34 47.33
N ALA A 15 11.35 41.08 47.51
CA ALA A 15 10.50 40.04 46.97
C ALA A 15 9.00 40.31 47.26
N LEU A 16 8.14 39.46 46.69
CA LEU A 16 6.90 38.89 47.25
C LEU A 16 5.54 39.31 46.64
N HIS A 17 4.94 38.34 45.95
CA HIS A 17 3.50 38.08 45.77
C HIS A 17 2.60 39.16 45.14
N LEU A 18 2.32 39.04 43.84
CA LEU A 18 1.02 38.65 43.23
C LEU A 18 1.06 38.89 41.72
N LEU A 19 0.24 38.14 40.97
CA LEU A 19 -0.01 38.23 39.50
C LEU A 19 0.78 37.26 38.61
N LEU A 20 0.60 35.96 38.88
CA LEU A 20 0.58 34.93 37.83
C LEU A 20 -0.79 34.26 37.83
N ARG A 21 -1.75 34.85 37.10
CA ARG A 21 -2.96 34.16 36.63
C ARG A 21 -3.38 34.74 35.29
N GLY A 22 -3.51 33.89 34.27
CA GLY A 22 -4.31 34.19 33.08
C GLY A 22 -3.56 34.28 31.75
N ARG A 23 -2.75 33.29 31.38
CA ARG A 23 -2.57 32.94 29.96
C ARG A 23 -2.79 31.44 29.81
N SER A 24 -3.99 31.08 29.37
CA SER A 24 -4.32 29.73 28.94
C SER A 24 -3.37 29.35 27.80
N ARG A 25 -2.53 28.35 28.04
CA ARG A 25 -1.78 27.66 26.99
C ARG A 25 -2.80 26.91 26.14
N MET A 26 -2.95 27.29 24.87
CA MET A 26 -3.42 26.32 23.87
C MET A 26 -2.37 25.22 23.83
N ALA A 27 -2.76 24.02 24.26
CA ALA A 27 -1.96 22.83 24.03
C ALA A 27 -2.00 22.56 22.52
N PHE A 28 -0.84 22.71 21.86
CA PHE A 28 -0.63 22.04 20.59
C PHE A 28 -0.63 20.54 20.89
N SER A 29 -1.62 19.84 20.33
CA SER A 29 -1.58 18.38 20.26
C SER A 29 -0.33 18.02 19.47
N ALA A 30 0.60 17.28 20.09
CA ALA A 30 1.70 16.65 19.37
C ALA A 30 1.08 15.82 18.23
N ALA A 31 1.61 15.96 17.02
CA ALA A 31 1.25 15.05 15.94
C ALA A 31 1.56 13.62 16.41
N ALA A 32 0.61 12.70 16.29
CA ALA A 32 0.86 11.31 16.59
C ALA A 32 1.99 10.80 15.69
N PRO A 33 2.93 9.99 16.19
CA PRO A 33 3.95 9.38 15.35
C PRO A 33 3.28 8.58 14.23
N SER A 34 3.73 8.75 12.99
CA SER A 34 3.14 8.03 11.86
C SER A 34 3.51 6.56 11.97
N ARG A 35 2.51 5.69 12.10
CA ARG A 35 2.69 4.25 12.30
C ARG A 35 2.71 3.52 10.97
N ALA A 36 3.89 3.10 10.52
CA ALA A 36 4.05 2.26 9.33
C ALA A 36 4.00 0.78 9.69
N PHE A 37 3.29 -0.03 8.91
CA PHE A 37 3.46 -1.48 8.97
C PHE A 37 4.67 -1.85 8.14
N GLN A 38 5.69 -2.40 8.79
CA GLN A 38 6.84 -2.99 8.10
C GLN A 38 6.73 -4.50 8.21
N LEU A 39 6.67 -5.17 7.06
CA LEU A 39 6.85 -6.61 7.00
C LEU A 39 8.32 -6.91 7.35
N ARG A 40 8.55 -7.44 8.55
CA ARG A 40 9.86 -7.97 8.94
C ARG A 40 9.89 -9.45 8.62
N LEU A 41 10.73 -9.78 7.66
CA LEU A 41 11.07 -11.15 7.36
C LEU A 41 12.25 -11.58 8.23
N ASN A 42 12.07 -12.62 9.04
CA ASN A 42 13.19 -13.28 9.69
C ASN A 42 13.95 -14.08 8.61
N PRO A 43 15.21 -13.73 8.28
CA PRO A 43 15.91 -14.38 7.17
C PRO A 43 16.31 -15.83 7.46
N LEU A 44 16.28 -16.26 8.74
CA LEU A 44 16.68 -17.61 9.16
C LEU A 44 15.48 -18.56 9.29
N THR A 45 14.36 -18.06 9.79
CA THR A 45 13.14 -18.88 9.93
C THR A 45 12.18 -18.68 8.76
N GLY A 46 12.32 -17.57 8.02
CA GLY A 46 11.42 -17.12 6.96
C GLY A 46 10.02 -16.76 7.45
N ASP A 47 9.86 -16.53 8.75
CA ASP A 47 8.60 -16.07 9.31
C ASP A 47 8.49 -14.56 9.10
N SER A 48 7.30 -14.13 8.73
CA SER A 48 6.98 -12.74 8.48
C SER A 48 6.15 -12.20 9.63
N GLU A 49 6.65 -11.18 10.31
CA GLU A 49 5.91 -10.44 11.32
C GLU A 49 5.61 -9.02 10.82
N TRP A 50 4.36 -8.58 11.03
CA TRP A 50 3.97 -7.21 10.76
C TRP A 50 4.28 -6.37 11.99
N LEU A 51 5.35 -5.58 11.94
CA LEU A 51 5.68 -4.65 13.01
C LEU A 51 5.05 -3.29 12.71
N VAL A 52 4.46 -2.70 13.75
CA VAL A 52 4.09 -1.28 13.74
C VAL A 52 5.32 -0.49 14.14
N VAL A 53 5.88 0.28 13.22
CA VAL A 53 7.02 1.16 13.45
C VAL A 53 6.51 2.60 13.54
N ASP A 54 6.81 3.27 14.65
CA ASP A 54 6.57 4.70 14.82
C ASP A 54 7.66 5.48 14.03
N GLU A 55 7.26 6.15 12.94
CA GLU A 55 8.13 7.09 12.22
C GLU A 55 8.07 8.47 12.91
N GLU A 56 9.16 8.86 13.56
CA GLU A 56 9.33 10.22 14.09
C GLU A 56 9.79 11.17 12.98
N GLY A 57 8.93 12.09 12.54
CA GLY A 57 9.27 13.13 11.56
C GLY A 57 9.26 14.53 12.16
N GLU A 58 10.43 15.18 12.27
CA GLU A 58 10.52 16.61 12.59
C GLU A 58 10.07 17.48 11.39
N GLU A 59 9.09 18.37 11.61
CA GLU A 59 8.60 19.30 10.58
C GLU A 59 9.65 20.39 10.28
N GLY A 60 10.22 20.37 9.06
CA GLY A 60 11.01 21.49 8.52
C GLY A 60 12.41 21.13 8.02
N ALA A 61 12.91 19.92 8.33
CA ALA A 61 14.17 19.43 7.77
C ALA A 61 13.97 18.85 6.36
N ALA A 62 15.01 18.91 5.52
CA ALA A 62 15.04 18.18 4.26
C ALA A 62 14.77 16.68 4.54
N PRO A 63 14.04 15.97 3.65
CA PRO A 63 13.77 14.55 3.86
C PRO A 63 15.09 13.81 4.13
N PRO A 64 15.20 12.99 5.19
CA PRO A 64 16.38 12.18 5.44
C PRO A 64 16.78 11.41 4.17
N GLN A 65 18.07 11.17 3.95
CA GLN A 65 18.55 10.45 2.75
C GLN A 65 17.79 9.13 2.50
N THR A 66 17.39 8.45 3.58
CA THR A 66 16.53 7.26 3.58
C THR A 66 15.19 7.50 2.87
N GLN A 67 14.53 8.64 3.11
CA GLN A 67 13.22 8.97 2.53
C GLN A 67 13.30 9.26 1.02
N ARG A 68 14.42 9.83 0.54
CA ARG A 68 14.69 10.00 -0.90
C ARG A 68 14.97 8.66 -1.59
N GLN A 69 15.69 7.76 -0.94
CA GLN A 69 15.96 6.41 -1.44
C GLN A 69 14.67 5.57 -1.50
N LEU A 70 13.80 5.69 -0.49
CA LEU A 70 12.49 5.04 -0.44
C LEU A 70 11.61 5.43 -1.63
N LEU A 71 11.48 6.73 -1.94
CA LEU A 71 10.69 7.17 -3.11
C LEU A 71 11.28 6.72 -4.45
N ALA A 72 12.60 6.71 -4.60
CA ALA A 72 13.27 6.29 -5.83
C ALA A 72 13.15 4.78 -6.11
N ALA A 73 12.90 3.97 -5.07
CA ALA A 73 12.71 2.53 -5.16
C ALA A 73 11.22 2.12 -5.35
N THR A 74 10.31 3.09 -5.46
CA THR A 74 8.89 2.81 -5.67
C THR A 74 8.58 2.48 -7.13
N SER A 75 7.55 1.66 -7.35
CA SER A 75 6.98 1.34 -8.65
C SER A 75 6.00 2.42 -9.18
N TYR A 76 5.89 3.58 -8.52
CA TYR A 76 4.88 4.59 -8.87
C TYR A 76 4.96 5.04 -10.33
N LEU A 77 6.16 5.16 -10.91
CA LEU A 77 6.31 5.59 -12.30
C LEU A 77 5.80 4.53 -13.28
N ASP A 78 6.11 3.26 -13.06
CA ASP A 78 5.64 2.17 -13.92
C ASP A 78 4.12 2.07 -13.85
N MET A 79 3.57 2.13 -12.63
CA MET A 79 2.14 2.18 -12.38
C MET A 79 1.44 3.34 -13.10
N LEU A 80 2.01 4.55 -13.05
CA LEU A 80 1.44 5.73 -13.70
C LEU A 80 1.56 5.69 -15.23
N ASN A 81 2.61 5.05 -15.76
CA ASN A 81 2.81 4.88 -17.20
C ASN A 81 1.99 3.71 -17.77
N ASP A 82 1.39 2.85 -16.94
CA ASP A 82 0.46 1.82 -17.38
C ASP A 82 -0.89 2.42 -17.80
N ALA A 83 -0.99 2.74 -19.09
CA ALA A 83 -2.18 3.31 -19.68
C ALA A 83 -3.36 2.33 -19.69
N ALA A 84 -3.13 1.01 -19.71
CA ALA A 84 -4.19 0.01 -19.70
C ALA A 84 -4.83 -0.07 -18.31
N ARG A 85 -4.01 -0.21 -17.26
CA ARG A 85 -4.44 -0.13 -15.85
C ARG A 85 -5.22 1.14 -15.57
N ASN A 86 -4.66 2.30 -15.94
CA ASN A 86 -5.31 3.59 -15.70
C ASN A 86 -6.67 3.72 -16.41
N ARG A 87 -6.81 3.16 -17.63
CA ARG A 87 -8.10 3.13 -18.32
C ARG A 87 -9.10 2.19 -17.65
N ALA A 88 -8.66 1.02 -17.20
CA ALA A 88 -9.52 0.05 -16.52
C ALA A 88 -10.11 0.65 -15.22
N TYR A 89 -9.26 1.22 -14.36
CA TYR A 89 -9.70 1.92 -13.16
C TYR A 89 -10.66 3.07 -13.48
N ARG A 90 -10.34 3.87 -14.49
CA ARG A 90 -11.22 4.97 -14.91
C ARG A 90 -12.62 4.48 -15.29
N CYS A 91 -12.70 3.45 -16.12
CA CYS A 91 -13.99 2.88 -16.55
C CYS A 91 -14.77 2.30 -15.37
N ALA A 92 -14.09 1.58 -14.46
CA ALA A 92 -14.73 1.01 -13.28
C ALA A 92 -15.24 2.09 -12.32
N ILE A 93 -14.47 3.16 -12.09
CA ILE A 93 -14.88 4.31 -11.27
C ILE A 93 -16.07 5.04 -11.91
N ASP A 94 -16.02 5.33 -13.21
CA ASP A 94 -17.11 5.99 -13.93
C ASP A 94 -18.42 5.15 -13.87
N ALA A 95 -18.32 3.81 -13.85
CA ALA A 95 -19.46 2.91 -13.69
C ALA A 95 -19.95 2.81 -12.23
N ALA A 96 -19.05 2.82 -11.25
CA ALA A 96 -19.39 2.71 -9.84
C ALA A 96 -20.07 3.99 -9.31
N VAL A 97 -19.52 5.16 -9.67
CA VAL A 97 -20.02 6.49 -9.27
C VAL A 97 -21.20 6.91 -10.15
N SER A 98 -22.33 6.23 -9.98
CA SER A 98 -23.55 6.46 -10.77
C SER A 98 -24.57 7.39 -10.10
N ASP A 99 -24.46 7.61 -8.79
CA ASP A 99 -25.39 8.43 -8.00
C ASP A 99 -24.79 9.84 -7.76
N PRO A 100 -25.50 10.94 -8.05
CA PRO A 100 -25.04 12.30 -7.74
C PRO A 100 -24.78 12.56 -6.25
N SER A 101 -25.36 11.77 -5.36
CA SER A 101 -25.16 11.84 -3.90
C SER A 101 -24.12 10.84 -3.39
N ALA A 102 -23.44 10.10 -4.28
CA ALA A 102 -22.44 9.12 -3.88
C ALA A 102 -21.32 9.76 -3.06
N ARG A 103 -20.96 9.08 -1.96
CA ARG A 103 -19.80 9.37 -1.13
C ARG A 103 -18.72 8.35 -1.47
N VAL A 104 -17.64 8.82 -2.07
CA VAL A 104 -16.51 7.99 -2.49
C VAL A 104 -15.41 8.08 -1.44
N LEU A 105 -14.89 6.93 -1.01
CA LEU A 105 -13.69 6.82 -0.19
C LEU A 105 -12.56 6.18 -1.02
N ASP A 106 -11.44 6.86 -1.14
CA ASP A 106 -10.23 6.36 -1.79
C ASP A 106 -9.16 6.05 -0.72
N ILE A 107 -8.79 4.78 -0.58
CA ILE A 107 -7.79 4.31 0.40
C ILE A 107 -6.47 4.02 -0.32
N GLY A 108 -5.41 4.75 0.08
CA GLY A 108 -4.09 4.63 -0.53
C GLY A 108 -3.96 5.54 -1.76
N ALA A 109 -4.15 6.85 -1.54
CA ALA A 109 -4.23 7.82 -2.65
C ALA A 109 -3.02 7.81 -3.59
N GLY A 110 -1.83 7.54 -3.06
CA GLY A 110 -0.56 7.68 -3.75
C GLY A 110 -0.38 9.10 -4.28
N THR A 111 -0.55 9.26 -5.60
CA THR A 111 -0.46 10.55 -6.30
C THR A 111 -1.79 11.30 -6.43
N GLY A 112 -2.90 10.65 -6.06
CA GLY A 112 -4.27 11.17 -6.18
C GLY A 112 -4.92 10.94 -7.54
N LEU A 113 -4.35 10.09 -8.40
CA LEU A 113 -4.90 9.82 -9.74
C LEU A 113 -6.34 9.27 -9.67
N LEU A 114 -6.55 8.23 -8.87
CA LEU A 114 -7.87 7.61 -8.70
C LEU A 114 -8.86 8.59 -8.03
N SER A 115 -8.40 9.34 -7.02
CA SER A 115 -9.19 10.41 -6.39
C SER A 115 -9.70 11.45 -7.40
N MET A 116 -8.84 11.87 -8.34
CA MET A 116 -9.22 12.80 -9.41
C MET A 116 -10.20 12.15 -10.40
N MET A 117 -10.04 10.87 -10.72
CA MET A 117 -11.02 10.14 -11.54
C MET A 117 -12.39 10.08 -10.85
N SER A 118 -12.42 9.77 -9.56
CA SER A 118 -13.64 9.74 -8.74
C SER A 118 -14.35 11.10 -8.69
N ALA A 119 -13.61 12.18 -8.45
CA ALA A 119 -14.19 13.53 -8.44
C ALA A 119 -14.70 13.97 -9.81
N ARG A 120 -14.05 13.54 -10.90
CA ARG A 120 -14.57 13.77 -12.26
C ARG A 120 -15.85 12.98 -12.51
N ALA A 121 -15.88 11.69 -12.15
CA ALA A 121 -17.04 10.83 -12.32
C ALA A 121 -18.26 11.39 -11.55
N LEU A 122 -18.04 11.79 -10.29
CA LEU A 122 -19.07 12.43 -9.47
C LEU A 122 -19.59 13.73 -10.10
N GLY A 123 -18.70 14.56 -10.64
CA GLY A 123 -19.10 15.77 -11.37
C GLY A 123 -19.89 15.47 -12.64
N ALA A 124 -19.54 14.41 -13.38
CA ALA A 124 -20.23 14.01 -14.61
C ALA A 124 -21.67 13.55 -14.37
N VAL A 125 -21.96 12.97 -13.20
CA VAL A 125 -23.33 12.63 -12.78
C VAL A 125 -24.05 13.80 -12.07
N GLY A 126 -23.47 15.01 -12.05
CA GLY A 126 -24.08 16.19 -11.44
C GLY A 126 -24.05 16.19 -9.91
N GLY A 127 -23.08 15.50 -9.31
CA GLY A 127 -22.91 15.38 -7.87
C GLY A 127 -22.18 16.52 -7.18
N GLU A 128 -21.86 17.60 -7.90
CA GLU A 128 -21.21 18.78 -7.31
C GLU A 128 -22.09 19.37 -6.18
N GLY A 129 -21.55 19.40 -4.95
CA GLY A 129 -22.26 19.88 -3.76
C GLY A 129 -23.27 18.90 -3.16
N ARG A 130 -23.44 17.71 -3.74
CA ARG A 130 -24.35 16.66 -3.26
C ARG A 130 -23.62 15.41 -2.78
N GLY A 131 -22.66 14.94 -3.56
CA GLY A 131 -21.76 13.86 -3.18
C GLY A 131 -20.42 14.39 -2.67
N SER A 132 -19.52 13.46 -2.34
CA SER A 132 -18.19 13.81 -1.84
C SER A 132 -17.14 12.78 -2.26
N VAL A 133 -15.89 13.22 -2.32
CA VAL A 133 -14.72 12.33 -2.46
C VAL A 133 -13.79 12.60 -1.30
N SER A 134 -13.65 11.60 -0.42
CA SER A 134 -12.75 11.58 0.72
C SER A 134 -11.62 10.61 0.44
N VAL A 135 -10.41 10.94 0.87
CA VAL A 135 -9.20 10.21 0.49
C VAL A 135 -8.26 10.14 1.68
N CYS A 136 -7.65 8.98 1.91
CA CYS A 136 -6.56 8.85 2.88
C CYS A 136 -5.25 8.38 2.25
N GLU A 137 -4.16 8.99 2.70
CA GLU A 137 -2.79 8.63 2.36
C GLU A 137 -1.97 8.71 3.64
N SER A 138 -1.34 7.60 4.02
CA SER A 138 -0.58 7.47 5.27
C SER A 138 0.85 7.97 5.14
N TYR A 139 1.41 7.95 3.93
CA TYR A 139 2.79 8.33 3.70
C TYR A 139 2.91 9.83 3.38
N LEU A 140 3.46 10.59 4.33
CA LEU A 140 3.49 12.06 4.28
C LEU A 140 4.04 12.67 2.98
N PRO A 141 5.16 12.17 2.41
CA PRO A 141 5.64 12.68 1.12
C PRO A 141 4.60 12.55 0.00
N MET A 142 3.86 11.44 -0.03
CA MET A 142 2.82 11.18 -1.03
C MET A 142 1.56 12.00 -0.75
N GLY A 143 1.16 12.18 0.51
CA GLY A 143 0.08 13.10 0.87
C GLY A 143 0.39 14.55 0.45
N LYS A 144 1.64 15.00 0.64
CA LYS A 144 2.11 16.32 0.17
C LYS A 144 2.11 16.42 -1.36
N LEU A 145 2.52 15.35 -2.06
CA LEU A 145 2.48 15.27 -3.51
C LEU A 145 1.04 15.34 -4.04
N THR A 146 0.15 14.50 -3.52
CA THR A 146 -1.28 14.47 -3.87
C THR A 146 -1.91 15.85 -3.74
N ARG A 147 -1.67 16.56 -2.64
CA ARG A 147 -2.18 17.94 -2.47
C ARG A 147 -1.70 18.89 -3.56
N LYS A 148 -0.43 18.80 -3.97
CA LYS A 148 0.12 19.61 -5.06
C LYS A 148 -0.50 19.24 -6.41
N VAL A 149 -0.67 17.94 -6.67
CA VAL A 149 -1.32 17.43 -7.91
C VAL A 149 -2.77 17.91 -7.99
N LEU A 150 -3.54 17.80 -6.91
CA LEU A 150 -4.92 18.28 -6.84
C LEU A 150 -5.01 19.80 -7.10
N ARG A 151 -4.11 20.59 -6.51
CA ARG A 151 -4.00 22.04 -6.76
C ARG A 151 -3.72 22.35 -8.22
N ALA A 152 -2.71 21.70 -8.81
CA ALA A 152 -2.33 21.90 -10.20
C ALA A 152 -3.48 21.60 -11.17
N ASN A 153 -4.31 20.61 -10.83
CA ASN A 153 -5.49 20.22 -11.61
C ASN A 153 -6.77 20.97 -11.23
N ARG A 154 -6.71 21.95 -10.30
CA ARG A 154 -7.88 22.72 -9.81
C ARG A 154 -8.97 21.85 -9.17
N MET A 155 -8.56 20.76 -8.50
CA MET A 155 -9.43 19.79 -7.84
C MET A 155 -9.29 19.76 -6.32
N GLU A 156 -8.48 20.65 -5.72
CA GLU A 156 -8.28 20.71 -4.26
C GLU A 156 -9.59 20.86 -3.48
N ASN A 157 -10.56 21.62 -4.02
CA ASN A 157 -11.87 21.80 -3.37
C ASN A 157 -12.87 20.68 -3.68
N LYS A 158 -12.52 19.73 -4.57
CA LYS A 158 -13.39 18.61 -4.95
C LYS A 158 -13.05 17.31 -4.20
N VAL A 159 -11.87 17.27 -3.57
CA VAL A 159 -11.32 16.07 -2.93
C VAL A 159 -10.84 16.42 -1.52
N LYS A 160 -11.41 15.78 -0.51
CA LYS A 160 -10.99 15.93 0.90
C LYS A 160 -9.86 14.94 1.20
N LEU A 161 -8.61 15.43 1.24
CA LEU A 161 -7.43 14.62 1.54
C LEU A 161 -7.10 14.61 3.05
N PHE A 162 -7.06 13.42 3.63
CA PHE A 162 -6.62 13.15 5.00
C PHE A 162 -5.24 12.49 4.98
N HIS A 163 -4.29 13.07 5.72
CA HIS A 163 -2.98 12.44 5.92
C HIS A 163 -3.07 11.50 7.12
N LYS A 164 -3.64 10.32 6.87
CA LYS A 164 -4.01 9.28 7.83
C LYS A 164 -4.02 7.92 7.13
N ARG A 165 -3.93 6.85 7.89
CA ARG A 165 -4.33 5.51 7.46
C ARG A 165 -5.84 5.36 7.51
N SER A 166 -6.38 4.35 6.84
CA SER A 166 -7.83 4.09 6.84
C SER A 166 -8.35 3.74 8.24
N ASP A 167 -7.57 3.02 9.04
CA ASP A 167 -7.93 2.63 10.41
C ASP A 167 -7.86 3.79 11.43
N GLU A 168 -7.39 4.96 11.01
CA GLU A 168 -7.41 6.20 11.79
C GLU A 168 -8.54 7.15 11.38
N LEU A 169 -9.32 6.79 10.35
CA LEU A 169 -10.50 7.55 9.94
C LEU A 169 -11.72 7.13 10.76
N GLU A 170 -12.52 8.10 11.17
CA GLU A 170 -13.77 7.85 11.88
C GLU A 170 -14.96 8.54 11.20
N VAL A 171 -16.08 7.83 11.14
CA VAL A 171 -17.37 8.41 10.73
C VAL A 171 -17.90 9.30 11.84
N GLY A 172 -18.25 10.54 11.51
CA GLY A 172 -18.61 11.61 12.42
C GLY A 172 -17.45 12.55 12.77
N VAL A 173 -16.21 12.20 12.40
CA VAL A 173 -15.02 13.03 12.62
C VAL A 173 -14.45 13.52 11.29
N GLU A 174 -13.83 12.64 10.50
CA GLU A 174 -13.34 12.97 9.16
C GLU A 174 -14.40 12.75 8.09
N LEU A 175 -15.14 11.65 8.20
CA LEU A 175 -16.18 11.29 7.26
C LEU A 175 -17.54 11.68 7.81
N ASP A 176 -18.31 12.49 7.08
CA ASP A 176 -19.65 12.90 7.54
C ASP A 176 -20.60 11.70 7.72
N SER A 177 -20.37 10.63 6.96
CA SER A 177 -21.18 9.40 6.95
C SER A 177 -20.44 8.26 6.20
N PRO A 178 -20.83 6.99 6.34
CA PRO A 178 -20.12 5.86 5.71
C PRO A 178 -20.16 5.91 4.18
N ALA A 179 -19.09 5.61 3.47
CA ALA A 179 -19.01 5.75 2.02
C ALA A 179 -19.86 4.73 1.24
N ASP A 180 -20.39 5.15 0.09
CA ASP A 180 -21.17 4.33 -0.84
C ASP A 180 -20.27 3.58 -1.83
N VAL A 181 -19.12 4.19 -2.16
CA VAL A 181 -18.15 3.67 -3.11
C VAL A 181 -16.77 3.64 -2.47
N LEU A 182 -16.15 2.47 -2.44
CA LEU A 182 -14.73 2.31 -2.09
C LEU A 182 -13.90 2.24 -3.37
N VAL A 183 -12.82 3.02 -3.44
CA VAL A 183 -11.77 2.89 -4.44
C VAL A 183 -10.48 2.59 -3.71
N SER A 184 -9.71 1.61 -4.18
CA SER A 184 -8.39 1.35 -3.60
C SER A 184 -7.46 0.66 -4.60
N GLU A 185 -6.17 0.93 -4.43
CA GLU A 185 -5.09 0.27 -5.16
C GLU A 185 -3.90 0.00 -4.24
N ILE A 186 -4.15 -0.68 -3.13
CA ILE A 186 -3.11 -1.25 -2.25
C ILE A 186 -2.87 -2.71 -2.62
N LEU A 187 -2.36 -2.91 -3.84
CA LEU A 187 -2.27 -4.22 -4.49
C LEU A 187 -0.85 -4.41 -5.01
N ASP A 188 -0.25 -5.55 -4.69
CA ASP A 188 1.05 -5.96 -5.23
C ASP A 188 0.91 -7.12 -6.23
N SER A 189 2.05 -7.64 -6.70
CA SER A 189 2.10 -8.80 -7.61
C SER A 189 1.51 -10.07 -6.98
N GLU A 190 1.43 -10.14 -5.65
CA GLU A 190 0.84 -11.25 -4.90
C GLU A 190 -0.61 -11.00 -4.50
N LEU A 191 -1.21 -9.90 -4.99
CA LEU A 191 -2.54 -9.39 -4.67
C LEU A 191 -2.71 -8.87 -3.23
N LEU A 192 -2.17 -9.56 -2.21
CA LEU A 192 -2.48 -9.31 -0.80
C LEU A 192 -1.30 -8.75 0.03
N GLY A 193 -0.10 -8.63 -0.54
CA GLY A 193 1.11 -8.33 0.24
C GLY A 193 1.19 -6.90 0.77
N GLU A 194 0.34 -5.98 0.30
CA GLU A 194 0.24 -4.60 0.82
C GLU A 194 -0.80 -4.43 1.93
N GLY A 195 -1.30 -5.53 2.51
CA GLY A 195 -2.25 -5.48 3.63
C GLY A 195 -3.68 -5.13 3.20
N LEU A 196 -4.09 -5.54 2.00
CA LEU A 196 -5.44 -5.32 1.48
C LEU A 196 -6.52 -5.90 2.40
N ILE A 197 -6.36 -7.14 2.86
CA ILE A 197 -7.37 -7.84 3.69
C ILE A 197 -7.71 -7.08 4.97
N PRO A 198 -6.75 -6.75 5.87
CA PRO A 198 -7.07 -6.02 7.09
C PRO A 198 -7.66 -4.62 6.80
N THR A 199 -7.20 -3.95 5.74
CA THR A 199 -7.77 -2.67 5.31
C THR A 199 -9.23 -2.79 4.91
N LEU A 200 -9.58 -3.78 4.08
CA LEU A 200 -10.96 -4.02 3.67
C LEU A 200 -11.84 -4.43 4.85
N GLN A 201 -11.34 -5.28 5.76
CA GLN A 201 -12.08 -5.65 6.96
C GLN A 201 -12.46 -4.43 7.78
N GLN A 202 -11.48 -3.57 8.08
CA GLN A 202 -11.73 -2.35 8.85
C GLN A 202 -12.67 -1.37 8.11
N ALA A 203 -12.50 -1.20 6.80
CA ALA A 203 -13.36 -0.33 6.01
C ALA A 203 -14.82 -0.82 6.01
N HIS A 204 -15.06 -2.11 5.80
CA HIS A 204 -16.39 -2.70 5.89
C HIS A 204 -17.00 -2.59 7.29
N ASP A 205 -16.19 -2.74 8.34
CA ASP A 205 -16.66 -2.69 9.72
C ASP A 205 -17.04 -1.28 10.17
N SER A 206 -16.44 -0.22 9.60
CA SER A 206 -16.52 1.12 10.19
C SER A 206 -16.66 2.29 9.22
N LEU A 207 -16.31 2.14 7.94
CA LEU A 207 -16.22 3.24 6.99
C LEU A 207 -17.22 3.16 5.83
N LEU A 208 -17.81 1.99 5.57
CA LEU A 208 -18.66 1.74 4.41
C LEU A 208 -20.13 1.52 4.79
N VAL A 209 -21.03 1.82 3.86
CA VAL A 209 -22.43 1.38 3.95
C VAL A 209 -22.54 -0.14 3.79
N LYS A 210 -23.71 -0.70 4.11
CA LYS A 210 -24.02 -2.08 3.70
C LYS A 210 -24.09 -2.16 2.18
N ASN A 211 -23.45 -3.18 1.59
CA ASN A 211 -23.37 -3.40 0.15
C ASN A 211 -22.74 -2.22 -0.61
N PRO A 212 -21.51 -1.80 -0.25
CA PRO A 212 -20.83 -0.73 -0.96
C PRO A 212 -20.47 -1.19 -2.38
N LYS A 213 -20.36 -0.24 -3.31
CA LYS A 213 -19.69 -0.52 -4.58
C LYS A 213 -18.19 -0.41 -4.37
N THR A 214 -17.41 -1.33 -4.91
CA THR A 214 -15.95 -1.30 -4.77
C THR A 214 -15.26 -1.28 -6.12
N VAL A 215 -14.13 -0.59 -6.19
CA VAL A 215 -13.22 -0.59 -7.34
C VAL A 215 -11.81 -0.88 -6.84
N PRO A 216 -11.23 -2.06 -7.18
CA PRO A 216 -11.84 -3.14 -7.97
C PRO A 216 -13.05 -3.80 -7.28
N TYR A 217 -13.92 -4.44 -8.07
CA TYR A 217 -15.08 -5.16 -7.52
C TYR A 217 -14.65 -6.55 -7.03
N ARG A 218 -13.81 -7.22 -7.81
CA ARG A 218 -13.30 -8.56 -7.49
C ARG A 218 -11.87 -8.75 -7.96
N ALA A 219 -11.14 -9.60 -7.25
CA ALA A 219 -9.85 -10.11 -7.68
C ALA A 219 -9.84 -11.64 -7.72
N THR A 220 -9.13 -12.21 -8.68
CA THR A 220 -8.95 -13.66 -8.81
C THR A 220 -7.48 -13.98 -8.98
N THR A 221 -6.96 -14.88 -8.14
CA THR A 221 -5.62 -15.41 -8.27
C THR A 221 -5.67 -16.70 -9.09
N TYR A 222 -4.82 -16.77 -10.11
CA TYR A 222 -4.64 -17.97 -10.93
C TYR A 222 -3.28 -18.59 -10.63
N GLY A 223 -3.18 -19.89 -10.87
CA GLY A 223 -1.95 -20.66 -10.85
C GLY A 223 -1.81 -21.46 -12.13
N GLN A 224 -0.57 -21.78 -12.50
CA GLN A 224 -0.28 -22.70 -13.60
C GLN A 224 0.96 -23.53 -13.27
N LEU A 225 0.87 -24.84 -13.49
CA LEU A 225 1.98 -25.75 -13.23
C LEU A 225 3.01 -25.63 -14.35
N VAL A 226 4.29 -25.52 -13.99
CA VAL A 226 5.37 -25.38 -14.96
C VAL A 226 6.55 -26.29 -14.68
N GLU A 227 7.15 -26.77 -15.76
CA GLU A 227 8.47 -27.39 -15.78
C GLU A 227 9.47 -26.33 -16.26
N SER A 228 10.37 -25.89 -15.38
CA SER A 228 11.48 -25.00 -15.75
C SER A 228 12.71 -25.31 -14.90
N PRO A 229 13.76 -25.94 -15.48
CA PRO A 229 15.02 -26.14 -14.79
C PRO A 229 15.69 -24.82 -14.36
N PHE A 230 15.42 -23.72 -15.07
CA PHE A 230 15.89 -22.38 -14.67
C PHE A 230 15.23 -21.93 -13.36
N LEU A 231 13.89 -21.98 -13.28
CA LEU A 231 13.19 -21.63 -12.04
C LEU A 231 13.57 -22.56 -10.89
N TRP A 232 13.76 -23.84 -11.18
CA TRP A 232 14.19 -24.83 -10.18
C TRP A 232 15.54 -24.44 -9.55
N LYS A 233 16.52 -24.07 -10.39
CA LYS A 233 17.87 -23.63 -9.96
C LYS A 233 17.89 -22.36 -9.11
N MET A 234 16.82 -21.57 -9.09
CA MET A 234 16.72 -20.40 -8.22
C MET A 234 16.38 -20.76 -6.77
N HIS A 235 15.87 -21.96 -6.52
CA HIS A 235 15.34 -22.34 -5.20
C HIS A 235 15.99 -23.59 -4.61
N ASP A 236 16.53 -24.46 -5.45
CA ASP A 236 17.32 -25.61 -5.02
C ASP A 236 18.81 -25.45 -5.34
N LEU A 237 19.63 -25.95 -4.42
CA LEU A 237 21.07 -26.03 -4.62
C LEU A 237 21.36 -27.15 -5.63
N HIS A 238 21.93 -26.79 -6.77
CA HIS A 238 22.51 -27.78 -7.66
C HIS A 238 23.99 -27.94 -7.31
N SER A 239 24.46 -29.19 -7.22
CA SER A 239 25.84 -29.54 -6.87
C SER A 239 26.83 -29.16 -7.97
N ASN A 240 26.94 -27.87 -8.31
CA ASN A 240 27.86 -27.35 -9.33
C ASN A 240 29.33 -27.58 -8.94
N GLU A 241 29.59 -27.71 -7.63
CA GLU A 241 30.87 -28.11 -7.04
C GLU A 241 31.32 -29.51 -7.50
N ALA A 242 30.41 -30.34 -8.04
CA ALA A 242 30.75 -31.67 -8.54
C ALA A 242 31.82 -31.66 -9.63
N ASN A 243 31.96 -30.53 -10.32
CA ASN A 243 32.97 -30.32 -11.34
C ASN A 243 34.25 -29.65 -10.80
N ALA A 244 34.30 -29.31 -9.52
CA ALA A 244 35.49 -28.75 -8.87
C ALA A 244 36.49 -29.88 -8.55
N ALA A 245 37.73 -29.73 -9.02
CA ALA A 245 38.78 -30.75 -8.89
C ALA A 245 39.46 -30.76 -7.51
N ASP A 246 38.95 -30.03 -6.52
CA ASP A 246 39.51 -29.91 -5.17
C ASP A 246 38.85 -30.86 -4.15
N GLY A 247 37.81 -31.58 -4.55
CA GLY A 247 37.11 -32.55 -3.71
C GLY A 247 36.29 -31.93 -2.59
N VAL A 248 35.97 -30.63 -2.69
CA VAL A 248 35.12 -29.91 -1.74
C VAL A 248 33.68 -29.95 -2.24
N TRP A 249 32.76 -30.38 -1.37
CA TRP A 249 31.34 -30.50 -1.70
C TRP A 249 30.51 -29.78 -0.64
N LEU A 250 29.57 -28.97 -1.08
CA LEU A 250 28.63 -28.30 -0.17
C LEU A 250 27.64 -29.31 0.44
N THR A 251 27.21 -30.30 -0.34
CA THR A 251 26.41 -31.46 0.09
C THR A 251 27.09 -32.75 -0.37
N PRO A 252 27.05 -33.85 0.43
CA PRO A 252 27.57 -35.14 -0.03
C PRO A 252 26.90 -35.62 -1.33
N ASP A 253 27.56 -36.51 -2.06
CA ASP A 253 27.01 -37.15 -3.26
C ASP A 253 25.68 -37.87 -2.95
N GLY A 254 24.67 -37.69 -3.82
CA GLY A 254 23.31 -38.18 -3.62
C GLY A 254 22.46 -37.41 -2.59
N MET A 255 22.95 -36.28 -2.06
CA MET A 255 22.26 -35.43 -1.08
C MET A 255 21.97 -34.02 -1.60
N GLU A 256 21.73 -33.88 -2.91
CA GLU A 256 21.57 -32.59 -3.60
C GLU A 256 20.41 -31.73 -3.03
N ASN A 257 19.41 -32.37 -2.41
CA ASN A 257 18.24 -31.69 -1.87
C ASN A 257 18.31 -31.44 -0.35
N ILE A 258 19.46 -31.63 0.32
CA ILE A 258 19.57 -31.43 1.78
C ILE A 258 19.44 -29.96 2.18
N VAL A 259 19.89 -29.05 1.31
CA VAL A 259 19.78 -27.60 1.54
C VAL A 259 18.70 -27.05 0.61
N SER A 260 17.45 -27.23 1.00
CA SER A 260 16.34 -26.49 0.38
C SER A 260 16.19 -25.15 1.11
N VAL A 261 16.35 -24.05 0.39
CA VAL A 261 16.05 -22.72 0.94
C VAL A 261 14.53 -22.60 1.00
N LYS A 262 14.00 -22.14 2.14
CA LYS A 262 12.55 -22.07 2.41
C LYS A 262 11.81 -21.53 1.18
N LEU A 263 10.69 -22.18 0.84
CA LEU A 263 9.74 -21.75 -0.19
C LEU A 263 9.41 -20.26 0.01
N GLN A 264 10.08 -19.40 -0.74
CA GLN A 264 9.79 -17.98 -0.82
C GLN A 264 9.15 -17.69 -2.16
N GLN A 265 8.19 -16.79 -2.14
CA GLN A 265 7.58 -16.27 -3.34
C GLN A 265 8.56 -15.32 -4.03
N HIS A 266 8.58 -15.35 -5.35
CA HIS A 266 9.48 -14.53 -6.15
C HIS A 266 8.66 -13.77 -7.19
N ALA A 267 8.51 -12.46 -6.98
CA ALA A 267 7.94 -11.57 -7.98
C ALA A 267 8.94 -11.44 -9.14
N MET A 268 8.51 -11.82 -10.34
CA MET A 268 9.33 -11.73 -11.55
C MET A 268 8.46 -11.50 -12.78
N GLN A 269 9.05 -10.87 -13.81
CA GLN A 269 8.44 -10.85 -15.13
C GLN A 269 8.64 -12.23 -15.77
N CYS A 270 7.53 -12.93 -16.02
CA CYS A 270 7.56 -14.28 -16.60
C CYS A 270 7.62 -14.26 -18.13
N ASP A 271 7.16 -13.19 -18.78
CA ASP A 271 7.15 -13.09 -20.26
C ASP A 271 8.54 -13.31 -20.88
N PRO A 272 9.65 -12.75 -20.34
CA PRO A 272 10.98 -13.01 -20.88
C PRO A 272 11.49 -14.45 -20.68
N LEU A 273 10.80 -15.26 -19.86
CA LEU A 273 11.16 -16.65 -19.54
C LEU A 273 10.32 -17.66 -20.33
N GLU A 274 9.54 -17.23 -21.33
CA GLU A 274 8.65 -18.11 -22.11
C GLU A 274 9.40 -19.33 -22.69
N ASP A 275 10.62 -19.14 -23.19
CA ASP A 275 11.45 -20.21 -23.74
C ASP A 275 12.03 -21.17 -22.68
N GLU A 276 12.09 -20.73 -21.41
CA GLU A 276 12.60 -21.51 -20.26
C GLU A 276 11.48 -22.23 -19.51
N ILE A 277 10.22 -22.02 -19.91
CA ILE A 277 9.02 -22.47 -19.21
C ILE A 277 8.21 -23.41 -20.10
N ARG A 278 8.04 -24.66 -19.65
CA ARG A 278 7.09 -25.59 -20.24
C ARG A 278 5.84 -25.70 -19.39
N LEU A 279 4.69 -25.36 -19.98
CA LEU A 279 3.39 -25.43 -19.31
C LEU A 279 2.93 -26.89 -19.14
N LEU A 280 2.56 -27.26 -17.92
CA LEU A 280 2.08 -28.61 -17.55
C LEU A 280 0.60 -28.64 -17.16
N SER A 281 -0.08 -27.50 -17.15
CA SER A 281 -1.52 -27.40 -16.93
C SER A 281 -2.10 -26.20 -17.69
N GLU A 282 -3.42 -26.19 -17.88
CA GLU A 282 -4.14 -24.94 -18.12
C GLU A 282 -4.09 -24.06 -16.85
N PRO A 283 -4.28 -22.72 -16.96
CA PRO A 283 -4.45 -21.87 -15.78
C PRO A 283 -5.65 -22.32 -14.93
N PHE A 284 -5.44 -22.43 -13.63
CA PHE A 284 -6.49 -22.82 -12.68
C PHE A 284 -6.72 -21.70 -11.66
N LYS A 285 -7.97 -21.53 -11.25
CA LYS A 285 -8.35 -20.55 -10.23
C LYS A 285 -7.93 -21.04 -8.84
N VAL A 286 -7.16 -20.23 -8.12
CA VAL A 286 -6.71 -20.51 -6.75
C VAL A 286 -7.69 -19.91 -5.74
N PHE A 287 -7.86 -18.59 -5.79
CA PHE A 287 -8.76 -17.83 -4.92
C PHE A 287 -9.52 -16.78 -5.72
N GLU A 288 -10.71 -16.44 -5.22
CA GLU A 288 -11.54 -15.35 -5.70
C GLU A 288 -11.97 -14.52 -4.48
N PHE A 289 -11.82 -13.21 -4.59
CA PHE A 289 -12.12 -12.23 -3.55
C PHE A 289 -13.17 -11.25 -4.08
N ASP A 290 -14.37 -11.27 -3.50
CA ASP A 290 -15.37 -10.23 -3.72
C ASP A 290 -15.10 -9.12 -2.69
N PHE A 291 -14.78 -7.91 -3.17
CA PHE A 291 -14.45 -6.79 -2.30
C PHE A 291 -15.68 -6.02 -1.84
N SER A 292 -16.87 -6.29 -2.39
CA SER A 292 -18.13 -5.74 -1.88
C SER A 292 -18.58 -6.39 -0.57
N GLU A 293 -17.97 -7.51 -0.20
CA GLU A 293 -18.18 -8.21 1.07
C GLU A 293 -16.95 -8.08 1.97
N ARG A 294 -17.17 -8.15 3.28
CA ARG A 294 -16.08 -8.16 4.26
C ARG A 294 -15.28 -9.47 4.13
N PRO A 295 -13.98 -9.43 3.76
CA PRO A 295 -13.22 -10.65 3.53
C PRO A 295 -12.89 -11.40 4.83
N GLU A 296 -12.71 -12.71 4.74
CA GLU A 296 -12.17 -13.55 5.81
C GLU A 296 -10.66 -13.32 5.99
N SER A 297 -10.14 -13.47 7.21
CA SER A 297 -8.71 -13.27 7.50
C SER A 297 -7.82 -14.41 6.99
N GLN A 298 -8.39 -15.60 6.79
CA GLN A 298 -7.64 -16.78 6.35
C GLN A 298 -8.58 -17.72 5.58
N ARG A 299 -8.06 -18.29 4.49
CA ARG A 299 -8.76 -19.31 3.69
C ARG A 299 -7.78 -20.40 3.29
N GLU A 300 -8.27 -21.63 3.19
CA GLU A 300 -7.54 -22.77 2.64
C GLU A 300 -8.38 -23.37 1.51
N ASN A 301 -7.72 -23.80 0.43
CA ASN A 301 -8.38 -24.43 -0.70
C ASN A 301 -7.59 -25.65 -1.18
N LYS A 302 -8.29 -26.76 -1.39
CA LYS A 302 -7.71 -27.99 -1.95
C LYS A 302 -8.17 -28.16 -3.38
N ILE A 303 -7.24 -28.06 -4.32
CA ILE A 303 -7.51 -28.05 -5.76
C ILE A 303 -6.93 -29.31 -6.39
N THR A 304 -7.71 -29.97 -7.25
CA THR A 304 -7.22 -31.05 -8.11
C THR A 304 -6.98 -30.49 -9.51
N ILE A 305 -5.73 -30.54 -9.96
CA ILE A 305 -5.29 -29.96 -11.23
C ILE A 305 -5.07 -31.09 -12.24
N LYS A 306 -5.65 -30.95 -13.43
CA LYS A 306 -5.42 -31.88 -14.53
C LYS A 306 -4.17 -31.43 -15.29
N THR A 307 -3.20 -32.34 -15.45
CA THR A 307 -2.01 -32.06 -16.25
C THR A 307 -2.30 -32.18 -17.74
N THR A 308 -1.61 -31.38 -18.55
CA THR A 308 -1.71 -31.37 -20.02
C THR A 308 -0.69 -32.31 -20.69
N GLY A 309 0.33 -32.76 -19.95
CA GLY A 309 1.31 -33.73 -20.42
C GLY A 309 2.20 -34.25 -19.29
N ASP A 310 3.13 -35.13 -19.67
CA ASP A 310 4.13 -35.69 -18.77
C ASP A 310 5.28 -34.69 -18.53
N GLY A 311 5.78 -34.64 -17.30
CA GLY A 311 6.89 -33.77 -16.88
C GLY A 311 7.04 -33.72 -15.35
N CYS A 312 8.02 -32.94 -14.90
CA CYS A 312 8.26 -32.61 -13.51
C CYS A 312 7.77 -31.19 -13.22
N VAL A 313 6.92 -31.02 -12.20
CA VAL A 313 6.50 -29.70 -11.75
C VAL A 313 7.63 -29.08 -10.93
N HIS A 314 8.31 -28.09 -11.50
CA HIS A 314 9.38 -27.36 -10.83
C HIS A 314 8.86 -26.13 -10.08
N ALA A 315 7.80 -25.48 -10.59
CA ALA A 315 7.22 -24.30 -9.98
C ALA A 315 5.72 -24.18 -10.28
N ILE A 316 5.07 -23.28 -9.54
CA ILE A 316 3.74 -22.78 -9.85
C ILE A 316 3.89 -21.28 -10.14
N ILE A 317 3.53 -20.87 -11.35
CA ILE A 317 3.44 -19.44 -11.67
C ILE A 317 2.06 -18.97 -11.23
N SER A 318 2.01 -17.87 -10.47
CA SER A 318 0.75 -17.27 -10.03
C SER A 318 0.62 -15.82 -10.51
N CYS A 319 -0.59 -15.42 -10.85
CA CYS A 319 -0.92 -14.04 -11.23
C CYS A 319 -2.31 -13.63 -10.72
N GLY A 320 -2.51 -12.34 -10.54
CA GLY A 320 -3.80 -11.74 -10.17
C GLY A 320 -4.53 -11.15 -11.38
N CYS A 321 -5.86 -11.25 -11.40
CA CYS A 321 -6.72 -10.59 -12.37
C CYS A 321 -7.85 -9.84 -11.64
N PHE A 322 -8.21 -8.66 -12.13
CA PHE A 322 -9.21 -7.78 -11.53
C PHE A 322 -10.42 -7.60 -12.46
N SER A 323 -11.61 -7.56 -11.86
CA SER A 323 -12.86 -7.23 -12.55
C SER A 323 -13.68 -6.21 -11.78
#